data_AF-A0A0F9N000-F1
#
_entry.id   AF-A0A0F9N000-F1
#
_cell.length_a   1.000
_cell.length_b   1.000
_cell.length_c   1.000
_cell.angle_alpha   90.00
_cell.angle_beta   90.00
_cell.angle_gamma   90.00
#
_symmetry.space_group_name_H-M   'P 1'
#
loop_
_entity.id
_entity.type
_entity.pdbx_description
1 polymer ?
#
loop_
_entity_poly.entity_id
_entity_poly.type
_entity_poly.pdbx_seq_one_letter_code
_entity_poly.pdbx_strand_id
1 'polypeptide(L)'
;MYNANALRNNKTYISAVISRYVKLATLAGVDSLHRRFAIQRWKHRKRGTAGTLTVEEWKEMIRTYGGRCPFCQEYIKLTVEHVVPKALGGGFSVENIVPACAPCNNLRCRIYAVSPRLLFSLEFPLYSPSHESRILRMADPVRLTWFNVWAQVT
;
A
#
# COMPACT_ATOMS: atom_id res chain seq x y z
N MET A 1 -5.42 -20.88 40.06
CA MET A 1 -5.68 -21.24 38.66
C MET A 1 -5.84 -19.97 37.84
N TYR A 2 -4.95 -19.70 36.88
CA TYR A 2 -4.97 -18.46 36.10
C TYR A 2 -6.09 -18.50 35.06
N ASN A 3 -7.01 -17.53 35.10
CA ASN A 3 -8.10 -17.43 34.14
C ASN A 3 -7.58 -16.90 32.79
N ALA A 4 -7.34 -17.81 31.84
CA ALA A 4 -6.82 -17.51 30.51
C ALA A 4 -7.71 -16.56 29.68
N ASN A 5 -8.99 -16.40 30.02
CA ASN A 5 -9.89 -15.46 29.36
C ASN A 5 -9.72 -14.03 29.88
N ALA A 6 -9.36 -13.85 31.15
CA ALA A 6 -9.09 -12.52 31.73
C ALA A 6 -7.79 -11.90 31.18
N LEU A 7 -6.77 -12.72 30.93
CA LEU A 7 -5.51 -12.28 30.31
C LEU A 7 -5.67 -11.89 28.84
N ARG A 8 -6.50 -12.60 28.07
CA ARG A 8 -6.72 -12.33 26.64
C ARG A 8 -7.33 -10.96 26.34
N ASN A 9 -8.03 -10.35 27.30
CA ASN A 9 -8.64 -9.02 27.16
C ASN A 9 -7.84 -7.92 27.89
N ASN A 10 -6.76 -8.27 28.59
CA ASN A 10 -5.92 -7.32 29.31
C ASN A 10 -4.95 -6.62 28.35
N LYS A 11 -5.19 -5.34 28.04
CA LYS A 11 -4.39 -4.54 27.09
C LYS A 11 -2.89 -4.56 27.42
N THR A 12 -2.51 -4.52 28.69
CA THR A 12 -1.11 -4.51 29.14
C THR A 12 -0.44 -5.85 28.85
N TYR A 13 -1.13 -6.96 29.14
CA TYR A 13 -0.67 -8.31 28.83
C TYR A 13 -0.53 -8.52 27.31
N ILE A 14 -1.55 -8.14 26.53
CA ILE A 14 -1.51 -8.23 25.06
C ILE A 14 -0.34 -7.42 24.50
N SER A 15 -0.11 -6.20 25.01
CA SER A 15 1.01 -5.36 24.59
C SER A 15 2.37 -5.98 24.89
N ALA A 16 2.54 -6.57 26.08
CA ALA A 16 3.78 -7.26 26.47
C ALA A 16 4.05 -8.49 25.59
N VAL A 17 3.02 -9.29 25.30
CA VAL A 17 3.10 -10.45 24.40
C VAL A 17 3.47 -10.02 22.97
N ILE A 18 2.82 -8.98 22.43
CA ILE A 18 3.14 -8.42 21.11
C ILE A 18 4.60 -7.93 21.09
N SER A 19 5.04 -7.22 22.12
CA SER A 19 6.40 -6.68 22.22
C SER A 19 7.45 -7.79 22.25
N ARG A 20 7.20 -8.85 23.03
CA ARG A 20 8.06 -10.05 23.08
C ARG A 20 8.12 -10.75 21.72
N TYR A 21 6.97 -10.93 21.07
CA TYR A 21 6.90 -11.54 19.74
C TYR A 21 7.66 -10.72 18.69
N VAL A 22 7.48 -9.40 18.68
CA VAL A 22 8.20 -8.50 17.76
C VAL A 22 9.71 -8.58 18.01
N LYS A 23 10.16 -8.59 19.28
CA LYS A 23 11.58 -8.73 19.64
C LYS A 23 12.16 -10.06 19.12
N LEU A 24 11.46 -11.17 19.33
CA LEU A 24 11.88 -12.50 18.84
C LEU A 24 11.91 -12.57 17.30
N ALA A 25 10.90 -11.98 16.63
CA ALA A 25 10.85 -11.92 15.17
C ALA A 25 12.03 -11.13 14.61
N THR A 26 12.36 -9.97 15.19
CA THR A 26 13.53 -9.17 14.80
C THR A 26 14.83 -9.94 15.00
N LEU A 27 15.01 -10.63 16.14
CA LEU A 27 16.19 -11.45 16.42
C LEU A 27 16.33 -12.64 15.45
N ALA A 28 15.21 -13.19 14.98
CA ALA A 28 15.16 -14.23 13.95
C ALA A 28 15.35 -13.68 12.52
N GLY A 29 15.71 -12.41 12.35
CA GLY A 29 15.91 -11.77 11.04
C GLY A 29 14.62 -11.39 10.31
N VAL A 30 13.45 -11.56 10.94
CA VAL A 30 12.16 -11.16 10.37
C VAL A 30 11.97 -9.67 10.62
N ASP A 31 12.38 -8.85 9.65
CA ASP A 31 12.16 -7.40 9.72
C ASP A 31 10.66 -7.07 9.84
N SER A 32 10.38 -5.97 10.55
CA SER A 32 9.07 -5.34 10.72
C SER A 32 8.25 -5.22 9.42
N LEU A 33 8.92 -5.11 8.27
CA LEU A 33 8.30 -5.07 6.94
C LEU A 33 7.67 -6.43 6.56
N HIS A 34 8.36 -7.55 6.77
CA HIS A 34 7.84 -8.89 6.51
C HIS A 34 6.59 -9.17 7.32
N ARG A 35 6.61 -8.83 8.61
CA ARG A 35 5.43 -8.95 9.48
C ARG A 35 4.26 -8.10 8.95
N ARG A 36 4.52 -6.85 8.60
CA ARG A 36 3.49 -5.93 8.07
C ARG A 36 2.86 -6.47 6.79
N PHE A 37 3.68 -6.98 5.87
CA PHE A 37 3.23 -7.50 4.58
C PHE A 37 2.47 -8.82 4.73
N ALA A 38 2.90 -9.72 5.63
CA ALA A 38 2.15 -10.93 5.95
C ALA A 38 0.73 -10.60 6.47
N ILE A 39 0.61 -9.60 7.36
CA ILE A 39 -0.69 -9.14 7.85
C ILE A 39 -1.55 -8.53 6.73
N GLN A 40 -0.96 -7.72 5.84
CA GLN A 40 -1.72 -7.15 4.71
C GLN A 40 -2.21 -8.24 3.76
N ARG A 41 -1.34 -9.19 3.36
CA ARG A 41 -1.74 -10.33 2.53
C ARG A 41 -2.89 -11.12 3.13
N TRP A 42 -2.82 -11.44 4.43
CA TRP A 42 -3.91 -12.12 5.13
C TRP A 42 -5.22 -11.31 5.11
N LYS A 43 -5.16 -10.00 5.39
CA LYS A 43 -6.35 -9.13 5.36
C LYS A 43 -7.00 -9.09 3.98
N HIS A 44 -6.21 -9.02 2.92
CA HIS A 44 -6.72 -8.98 1.54
C HIS A 44 -7.32 -10.31 1.10
N ARG A 45 -6.66 -11.44 1.41
CA ARG A 45 -7.20 -12.79 1.16
C ARG A 45 -8.52 -13.02 1.88
N LYS A 46 -8.63 -12.59 3.15
CA LYS A 46 -9.88 -12.67 3.92
C LYS A 46 -11.03 -11.88 3.29
N ARG A 47 -10.72 -10.82 2.52
CA ARG A 47 -11.70 -9.99 1.79
C ARG A 47 -11.95 -10.49 0.36
N GLY A 48 -11.36 -11.61 -0.06
CA GLY A 48 -11.49 -12.13 -1.44
C GLY A 48 -10.73 -11.32 -2.49
N THR A 49 -9.82 -10.42 -2.09
CA THR A 49 -9.01 -9.61 -3.00
C THR A 49 -7.57 -10.14 -3.08
N ALA A 50 -6.84 -9.80 -4.14
CA ALA A 50 -5.45 -10.21 -4.30
C ALA A 50 -4.60 -9.82 -3.08
N GLY A 51 -3.83 -10.78 -2.55
CA GLY A 51 -2.97 -10.60 -1.38
C GLY A 51 -1.64 -11.30 -1.63
N THR A 52 -0.93 -10.85 -2.67
CA THR A 52 0.22 -11.52 -3.28
C THR A 52 1.52 -10.74 -3.09
N LEU A 53 1.47 -9.42 -2.89
CA LEU A 53 2.67 -8.59 -2.81
C LEU A 53 3.65 -9.07 -1.72
N THR A 54 4.87 -9.35 -2.14
CA THR A 54 6.00 -9.79 -1.33
C THR A 54 6.87 -8.62 -0.88
N VAL A 55 7.78 -8.88 0.07
CA VAL A 55 8.71 -7.85 0.53
C VAL A 55 9.77 -7.58 -0.54
N GLU A 56 10.16 -8.61 -1.26
CA GLU A 56 11.15 -8.61 -2.33
C GLU A 56 10.65 -7.77 -3.51
N GLU A 57 9.41 -8.01 -3.96
CA GLU A 57 8.76 -7.19 -5.00
C GLU A 57 8.62 -5.73 -4.57
N TRP A 58 8.32 -5.46 -3.28
CA TRP A 58 8.26 -4.10 -2.77
C TRP A 58 9.62 -3.41 -2.73
N LYS A 59 10.68 -4.11 -2.32
CA LYS A 59 12.05 -3.58 -2.37
C LYS A 59 12.47 -3.29 -3.81
N GLU A 60 12.15 -4.20 -4.73
CA GLU A 60 12.41 -4.00 -6.15
C GLU A 60 11.64 -2.80 -6.69
N MET A 61 10.36 -2.68 -6.35
CA MET A 61 9.54 -1.51 -6.69
C MET A 61 10.21 -0.22 -6.21
N ILE A 62 10.63 -0.12 -4.94
CA ILE A 62 11.36 1.06 -4.44
C ILE A 62 12.61 1.35 -5.27
N ARG A 63 13.38 0.32 -5.65
CA ARG A 63 14.57 0.47 -6.52
C ARG A 63 14.21 0.99 -7.90
N THR A 64 13.17 0.43 -8.54
CA THR A 64 12.67 0.88 -9.84
C THR A 64 12.26 2.35 -9.81
N TYR A 65 11.62 2.80 -8.72
CA TYR A 65 11.23 4.20 -8.52
C TYR A 65 12.38 5.09 -8.01
N GLY A 66 13.58 4.55 -7.82
CA GLY A 66 14.75 5.29 -7.33
C GLY A 66 14.54 5.93 -5.95
N GLY A 67 13.67 5.36 -5.11
CA GLY A 67 13.29 5.94 -3.82
C GLY A 67 12.49 7.25 -3.92
N ARG A 68 11.96 7.58 -5.10
CA ARG A 68 11.16 8.79 -5.33
C ARG A 68 9.68 8.48 -5.36
N CYS A 69 8.88 9.40 -4.83
CA CYS A 69 7.44 9.30 -4.93
C CYS A 69 7.02 9.44 -6.41
N PRO A 70 6.20 8.54 -6.97
CA PRO A 70 5.72 8.67 -8.36
C PRO A 70 4.95 9.96 -8.59
N PHE A 71 4.37 10.53 -7.53
CA PHE A 71 3.55 11.72 -7.62
C PHE A 71 4.36 13.02 -7.50
N CYS A 72 4.97 13.26 -6.33
CA CYS A 72 5.72 14.50 -6.11
C CYS A 72 7.20 14.43 -6.51
N GLN A 73 7.73 13.26 -6.89
CA GLN A 73 9.12 13.03 -7.31
C GLN A 73 10.21 13.31 -6.26
N GLU A 74 9.80 13.69 -5.06
CA GLU A 74 10.68 13.85 -3.91
C GLU A 74 11.31 12.51 -3.52
N TYR A 75 12.61 12.55 -3.22
CA TYR A 75 13.33 11.43 -2.64
C TYR A 75 13.01 11.37 -1.15
N ILE A 76 12.08 10.48 -0.78
CA ILE A 76 11.46 10.47 0.55
C ILE A 76 11.06 9.05 0.92
N LYS A 77 10.83 8.81 2.22
CA LYS A 77 10.27 7.55 2.70
C LYS A 77 8.92 7.26 2.04
N LEU A 78 8.86 6.14 1.33
CA LEU A 78 7.69 5.68 0.61
C LEU A 78 6.83 4.74 1.46
N THR A 79 5.52 4.80 1.24
CA THR A 79 4.48 3.97 1.83
C THR A 79 3.73 3.24 0.74
N VAL A 80 3.04 2.16 1.12
CA VAL A 80 2.16 1.40 0.23
C VAL A 80 0.96 2.28 -0.09
N GLU A 81 0.79 2.61 -1.37
CA GLU A 81 -0.42 3.25 -1.88
C GLU A 81 -1.16 2.35 -2.85
N HIS A 82 -2.49 2.29 -2.70
CA HIS A 82 -3.39 1.51 -3.53
C HIS A 82 -3.83 2.32 -4.76
N VAL A 83 -3.57 1.82 -5.96
CA VAL A 83 -4.02 2.47 -7.21
C VAL A 83 -5.54 2.37 -7.35
N VAL A 84 -6.10 1.16 -7.25
CA VAL A 84 -7.53 0.96 -6.99
C VAL A 84 -7.73 0.90 -5.48
N PRO A 85 -8.58 1.77 -4.89
CA PRO A 85 -8.85 1.76 -3.46
C PRO A 85 -9.35 0.41 -2.95
N LYS A 86 -9.01 0.09 -1.70
CA LYS A 86 -9.51 -1.12 -1.00
C LYS A 86 -11.04 -1.17 -0.92
N ALA A 87 -11.69 -0.02 -0.86
CA ALA A 87 -13.15 0.09 -0.84
C ALA A 87 -13.80 -0.35 -2.17
N LEU A 88 -13.05 -0.26 -3.27
CA LEU A 88 -13.50 -0.61 -4.63
C LEU A 88 -12.91 -1.95 -5.09
N GLY A 89 -12.52 -2.83 -4.16
CA GLY A 89 -12.00 -4.16 -4.47
C GLY A 89 -10.51 -4.22 -4.80
N GLY A 90 -9.77 -3.12 -4.66
CA GLY A 90 -8.34 -3.09 -4.92
C GLY A 90 -7.52 -4.05 -4.04
N GLY A 91 -6.72 -4.90 -4.68
CA GLY A 91 -5.84 -5.88 -4.03
C GLY A 91 -4.54 -5.29 -3.46
N PHE A 92 -3.83 -6.09 -2.67
CA PHE A 92 -2.45 -5.87 -2.26
C PHE A 92 -1.53 -6.77 -3.09
N SER A 93 -1.24 -6.32 -4.31
CA SER A 93 -0.45 -7.00 -5.33
C SER A 93 0.49 -6.02 -6.03
N VAL A 94 1.49 -6.52 -6.75
CA VAL A 94 2.47 -5.68 -7.47
C VAL A 94 1.80 -4.78 -8.47
N GLU A 95 0.74 -5.29 -9.09
CA GLU A 95 0.00 -4.55 -10.09
C GLU A 95 -0.67 -3.37 -9.37
N ASN A 96 -1.42 -3.58 -8.27
CA ASN A 96 -2.28 -2.53 -7.67
C ASN A 96 -1.59 -1.58 -6.68
N ILE A 97 -0.29 -1.76 -6.42
CA ILE A 97 0.45 -0.98 -5.43
C ILE A 97 1.50 -0.11 -6.09
N VAL A 98 1.62 1.13 -5.62
CA VAL A 98 2.73 2.05 -5.94
C VAL A 98 3.39 2.57 -4.67
N PRO A 99 4.70 2.92 -4.71
CA PRO A 99 5.41 3.37 -3.52
C PRO A 99 5.31 4.90 -3.42
N ALA A 100 4.27 5.42 -2.76
CA ALA A 100 4.00 6.85 -2.66
C ALA A 100 4.44 7.44 -1.32
N CYS A 101 4.79 8.73 -1.28
CA CYS A 101 5.03 9.39 0.01
C CYS A 101 3.71 9.56 0.79
N ALA A 102 3.79 9.64 2.12
CA ALA A 102 2.61 9.80 2.96
C ALA A 102 1.75 11.03 2.63
N PRO A 103 2.32 12.22 2.32
CA PRO A 103 1.53 13.38 1.88
C PRO A 103 0.69 13.10 0.63
N CYS A 104 1.30 12.55 -0.41
CA CYS A 104 0.60 12.24 -1.66
C CYS A 104 -0.43 11.13 -1.48
N ASN A 105 -0.09 10.05 -0.76
CA ASN A 105 -1.02 8.98 -0.44
C ASN A 105 -2.28 9.50 0.31
N ASN A 106 -2.08 10.32 1.35
CA ASN A 106 -3.20 10.91 2.10
C ASN A 106 -4.08 11.82 1.24
N LEU A 107 -3.48 12.61 0.35
CA LEU A 107 -4.21 13.43 -0.59
C LEU A 107 -5.03 12.57 -1.56
N ARG A 108 -4.45 11.49 -2.11
CA ARG A 108 -5.15 10.51 -2.96
C ARG A 108 -6.34 9.87 -2.27
N CYS A 109 -6.15 9.40 -1.03
CA CYS A 109 -7.23 8.86 -0.22
C CYS A 109 -8.43 9.81 -0.08
N ARG A 110 -8.18 11.12 0.11
CA ARG A 110 -9.25 12.14 0.19
C ARG A 110 -9.98 12.29 -1.15
N ILE A 111 -9.27 12.25 -2.27
CA ILE A 111 -9.87 12.41 -3.59
C ILE A 111 -10.73 11.21 -3.95
N TYR A 112 -10.25 9.99 -3.68
CA TYR A 112 -11.08 8.79 -3.88
C TYR A 112 -12.39 8.83 -3.09
N ALA A 113 -12.39 9.48 -1.91
CA ALA A 113 -13.60 9.68 -1.12
C ALA A 113 -14.56 10.71 -1.73
N VAL A 114 -14.07 11.65 -2.55
CA VAL A 114 -14.88 12.67 -3.23
C VAL A 114 -15.33 12.17 -4.61
N SER A 115 -14.40 11.73 -5.45
CA SER A 115 -14.66 11.09 -6.75
C SER A 115 -13.41 10.38 -7.26
N PRO A 116 -13.46 9.06 -7.52
CA PRO A 116 -12.35 8.32 -8.12
C PRO A 116 -11.89 8.87 -9.48
N ARG A 117 -12.79 9.53 -10.22
CA ARG A 117 -12.51 10.13 -11.54
C ARG A 117 -11.61 11.37 -11.47
N LEU A 118 -11.60 12.07 -10.34
CA LEU A 118 -10.86 13.33 -10.19
C LEU A 118 -9.34 13.17 -10.14
N LEU A 119 -8.82 11.96 -9.93
CA LEU A 119 -7.37 11.72 -9.83
C LEU A 119 -6.59 11.86 -11.14
N PHE A 120 -7.30 11.81 -12.26
CA PHE A 120 -6.76 11.98 -13.60
C PHE A 120 -7.48 13.09 -14.38
N SER A 121 -8.30 13.89 -13.69
CA SER A 121 -8.96 15.06 -14.27
C SER A 121 -7.98 16.22 -14.36
N LEU A 122 -8.07 16.99 -15.46
CA LEU A 122 -7.37 18.26 -15.67
C LEU A 122 -7.61 19.26 -14.53
N GLU A 123 -8.70 19.09 -13.78
CA GLU A 123 -9.12 19.94 -12.65
C GLU A 123 -8.37 19.63 -11.35
N PHE A 124 -7.47 18.65 -11.34
CA PHE A 124 -6.80 18.22 -10.11
C PHE A 124 -5.58 19.09 -9.75
N PRO A 125 -5.42 19.57 -8.50
CA PRO A 125 -4.34 20.49 -8.12
C PRO A 125 -2.91 19.98 -8.32
N LEU A 126 -2.72 18.66 -8.42
CA LEU A 126 -1.42 18.08 -8.77
C LEU A 126 -1.37 17.55 -10.21
N TYR A 127 -2.45 17.56 -10.97
CA TYR A 127 -2.40 17.14 -12.37
C TYR A 127 -1.49 18.10 -13.15
N SER A 128 -0.58 17.52 -13.93
CA SER A 128 0.02 18.23 -15.06
C SER A 128 0.25 17.24 -16.20
N PRO A 129 0.29 17.69 -17.46
CA PRO A 129 0.63 16.83 -18.60
C PRO A 129 1.98 16.13 -18.40
N SER A 130 2.90 16.80 -17.72
CA SER A 130 4.20 16.25 -17.34
C SER A 130 4.11 15.15 -16.27
N HIS A 131 3.09 15.19 -15.40
CA HIS A 131 2.81 14.22 -14.36
C HIS A 131 2.17 12.94 -14.93
N GLU A 132 1.16 13.10 -15.79
CA GLU A 132 0.52 12.01 -16.53
C GLU A 132 1.54 11.26 -17.41
N SER A 133 2.29 12.00 -18.23
CA SER A 133 3.33 11.40 -19.07
C SER A 133 4.41 10.67 -18.26
N ARG A 134 4.70 11.09 -17.02
CA ARG A 134 5.67 10.41 -16.14
C ARG A 134 5.10 9.13 -15.52
N ILE A 135 3.83 9.16 -15.07
CA ILE A 135 3.13 7.96 -14.60
C ILE A 135 3.07 6.92 -15.73
N LEU A 136 2.72 7.33 -16.95
CA LEU A 136 2.65 6.47 -18.12
C LEU A 136 4.02 5.93 -18.56
N ARG A 137 5.11 6.68 -18.36
CA ARG A 137 6.48 6.22 -18.63
C ARG A 137 7.04 5.25 -17.59
N MET A 138 6.62 5.36 -16.31
CA MET A 138 7.11 4.52 -15.20
C MET A 138 6.20 3.30 -14.95
N ALA A 139 4.94 3.35 -15.41
CA ALA A 139 4.08 2.20 -15.53
C ALA A 139 4.58 1.34 -16.71
N ASP A 140 5.40 0.34 -16.37
CA ASP A 140 5.69 -0.83 -17.22
C ASP A 140 4.45 -1.23 -18.06
N PRO A 141 4.57 -1.63 -19.34
CA PRO A 141 3.47 -2.18 -20.14
C PRO A 141 2.57 -3.19 -19.41
N VAL A 142 3.11 -3.96 -18.47
CA VAL A 142 2.33 -4.90 -17.61
C VAL A 142 1.45 -4.16 -16.58
N ARG A 143 1.87 -2.97 -16.14
CA ARG A 143 1.18 -2.07 -15.20
C ARG A 143 0.25 -1.06 -15.89
N LEU A 144 0.20 -0.98 -17.22
CA LEU A 144 -0.78 -0.12 -17.95
C LEU A 144 -2.22 -0.65 -17.87
N THR A 145 -2.42 -1.84 -17.30
CA THR A 145 -3.75 -2.42 -17.04
C THR A 145 -4.63 -1.54 -16.15
N TRP A 146 -4.07 -0.69 -15.28
CA TRP A 146 -4.86 0.23 -14.44
C TRP A 146 -5.69 1.23 -15.23
N PHE A 147 -5.11 1.81 -16.29
CA PHE A 147 -5.81 2.77 -17.12
C PHE A 147 -7.02 2.13 -17.80
N ASN A 148 -6.88 0.86 -18.22
CA ASN A 148 -7.93 0.09 -18.88
C ASN A 148 -8.98 -0.49 -17.90
N VAL A 149 -8.58 -0.90 -16.69
CA VAL A 149 -9.51 -1.39 -15.66
C VAL A 149 -10.46 -0.27 -15.23
N TRP A 150 -9.96 0.96 -15.04
CA TRP A 150 -10.81 2.11 -14.67
C TRP A 150 -11.77 2.56 -15.77
N ALA A 151 -11.38 2.44 -17.04
CA ALA A 151 -12.25 2.72 -18.18
C ALA A 151 -13.45 1.76 -18.29
N GLN A 152 -13.42 0.61 -17.59
CA GLN A 152 -14.46 -0.42 -17.63
C GLN A 152 -15.36 -0.44 -16.38
N VAL A 153 -15.06 0.33 -15.33
CA VAL A 153 -15.89 0.42 -14.10
C VAL A 153 -16.82 1.65 -14.11
N THR A 154 -17.04 2.25 -15.28
CA THR A 154 -18.09 3.25 -15.57
C THR A 154 -19.39 2.55 -15.93
#